data_AF-A0A4Q1KAB4-F1
#
_entry.id   AF-A0A4Q1KAB4-F1
#
_cell.length_a   1.000
_cell.length_b   1.000
_cell.length_c   1.000
_cell.angle_alpha   90.00
_cell.angle_beta   90.00
_cell.angle_gamma   90.00
#
_symmetry.space_group_name_H-M   'P 1'
#
loop_
_entity.id
_entity.type
_entity.pdbx_description
1 polymer ?
#
loop_
_entity_poly.entity_id
_entity_poly.type
_entity_poly.pdbx_seq_one_letter_code
_entity_poly.pdbx_strand_id
1 'polypeptide(L)'
;MHGISVRYLHAIFSAAGTSYSHELLNIRLERAARMLRLAPFSDLSVAEIAWRCAFFDASHLTRHFRQRFGTTPGAFRSSSAPMPIPS
;
A
#
# COMPACT_ATOMS: atom_id res chain seq x y z
N MET A 1 7.18 21.54 -10.71
CA MET A 1 6.42 20.30 -10.99
C MET A 1 5.32 20.20 -9.95
N HIS A 2 4.17 20.85 -10.20
CA HIS A 2 3.14 21.07 -9.18
C HIS A 2 2.31 19.80 -8.97
N GLY A 3 2.52 19.15 -7.82
CA GLY A 3 1.83 17.94 -7.42
C GLY A 3 0.33 18.17 -7.29
N ILE A 4 -0.45 17.33 -7.97
CA ILE A 4 -1.90 17.31 -7.85
C ILE A 4 -2.26 17.10 -6.38
N SER A 5 -2.92 18.09 -5.75
CA SER A 5 -3.29 18.01 -4.34
C SER A 5 -4.18 16.81 -4.10
N VAL A 6 -3.88 16.03 -3.06
CA VAL A 6 -4.64 14.80 -2.81
C VAL A 6 -6.11 15.02 -2.49
N ARG A 7 -6.48 16.21 -2.04
CA ARG A 7 -7.88 16.61 -1.94
C ARG A 7 -8.59 16.65 -3.30
N TYR A 8 -7.90 17.07 -4.36
CA TYR A 8 -8.42 17.08 -5.74
C TYR A 8 -8.51 15.66 -6.30
N LEU A 9 -7.50 14.83 -6.00
CA LEU A 9 -7.51 13.41 -6.37
C LEU A 9 -8.68 12.69 -5.66
N HIS A 10 -8.88 12.90 -4.36
CA HIS A 10 -10.02 12.37 -3.60
C HIS A 10 -11.38 12.88 -4.10
N ALA A 11 -11.48 14.14 -4.52
CA ALA A 11 -12.71 14.69 -5.08
C ALA A 11 -13.08 14.01 -6.41
N ILE A 12 -12.10 13.73 -7.27
CA ILE A 12 -12.30 12.96 -8.51
C ILE A 12 -12.72 11.52 -8.19
N PHE A 13 -12.09 10.87 -7.22
CA PHE A 13 -12.40 9.47 -6.86
C PHE A 13 -13.73 9.30 -6.10
N SER A 14 -14.21 10.32 -5.41
CA SER A 14 -15.50 10.29 -4.71
C SER A 14 -16.69 10.40 -5.66
N ALA A 15 -16.49 10.86 -6.90
CA ALA A 15 -17.54 10.98 -7.92
C ALA A 15 -17.81 9.66 -8.69
N ALA A 16 -16.96 8.63 -8.55
CA ALA A 16 -16.97 7.45 -9.42
C ALA A 16 -17.65 6.18 -8.82
N GLY A 17 -18.39 6.29 -7.72
CA GLY A 17 -19.36 5.25 -7.31
C GLY A 17 -18.75 3.87 -6.95
N THR A 18 -18.41 3.70 -5.68
CA THR A 18 -18.39 2.48 -4.83
C THR A 18 -17.94 1.08 -5.34
N SER A 19 -18.03 0.71 -6.62
CA SER A 19 -17.54 -0.58 -7.16
C SER A 19 -16.15 -0.45 -7.78
N TYR A 20 -15.95 0.52 -8.68
CA TYR A 20 -14.66 0.71 -9.36
C TYR A 20 -13.56 1.19 -8.41
N SER A 21 -13.88 2.15 -7.53
CA SER A 21 -12.92 2.68 -6.56
C SER A 21 -12.49 1.63 -5.53
N HIS A 22 -13.37 0.69 -5.18
CA HIS A 22 -13.04 -0.41 -4.26
C HIS A 22 -12.16 -1.46 -4.93
N GLU A 23 -12.47 -1.82 -6.18
CA GLU A 23 -11.64 -2.77 -6.95
C GLU A 23 -10.25 -2.20 -7.22
N LEU A 24 -10.17 -0.92 -7.61
CA LEU A 24 -8.89 -0.23 -7.78
C LEU A 24 -8.09 -0.17 -6.48
N LEU A 25 -8.76 0.04 -5.33
CA LEU A 25 -8.11 0.01 -4.02
C LEU A 25 -7.53 -1.38 -3.73
N ASN A 26 -8.28 -2.46 -4.01
CA ASN A 26 -7.80 -3.83 -3.84
C ASN A 26 -6.55 -4.11 -4.70
N ILE A 27 -6.57 -3.73 -5.97
CA ILE A 27 -5.42 -3.89 -6.88
C ILE A 27 -4.19 -3.14 -6.34
N ARG A 28 -4.37 -1.91 -5.84
CA ARG A 28 -3.28 -1.12 -5.22
C ARG A 28 -2.73 -1.78 -3.97
N LEU A 29 -3.59 -2.34 -3.12
CA LEU A 29 -3.23 -3.05 -1.90
C LEU A 29 -2.47 -4.34 -2.18
N GLU A 30 -2.88 -5.11 -3.18
CA GLU A 30 -2.18 -6.31 -3.63
C GLU A 30 -0.79 -6.01 -4.19
N ARG A 31 -0.67 -4.93 -4.98
CA ARG A 31 0.62 -4.44 -5.45
C ARG A 31 1.54 -4.07 -4.30
N ALA A 32 1.02 -3.35 -3.30
CA ALA A 32 1.78 -3.00 -2.10
C ALA A 32 2.24 -4.24 -1.34
N ALA A 33 1.36 -5.24 -1.16
CA ALA A 33 1.69 -6.51 -0.50
C ALA A 33 2.80 -7.27 -1.24
N ARG A 34 2.74 -7.31 -2.58
CA ARG A 34 3.80 -7.92 -3.40
C ARG A 34 5.13 -7.21 -3.21
N MET A 35 5.12 -5.88 -3.27
CA MET A 35 6.34 -5.08 -3.06
C MET A 35 6.93 -5.28 -1.67
N LEU A 36 6.10 -5.42 -0.63
CA LEU A 36 6.57 -5.66 0.74
C LEU A 36 7.26 -7.02 0.94
N ARG A 37 7.02 -8.01 0.06
CA ARG A 37 7.56 -9.37 0.16
C ARG A 37 8.78 -9.63 -0.72
N LEU A 38 8.92 -8.89 -1.82
CA LEU A 38 9.97 -9.14 -2.81
C LEU A 38 11.29 -8.47 -2.39
N ALA A 39 12.36 -9.25 -2.36
CA ALA A 39 13.71 -8.79 -1.98
C ALA A 39 14.19 -7.51 -2.72
N PRO A 40 13.92 -7.30 -4.02
CA PRO A 40 14.31 -6.06 -4.72
C PRO A 40 13.70 -4.76 -4.15
N PHE A 41 12.74 -4.86 -3.24
CA PHE A 41 12.05 -3.71 -2.63
C PHE A 41 12.24 -3.66 -1.11
N SER A 42 13.13 -4.48 -0.53
CA SER A 42 13.41 -4.51 0.91
C SER A 42 13.82 -3.15 1.46
N ASP A 43 14.58 -2.40 0.66
CA ASP A 43 15.19 -1.13 1.04
C ASP A 43 14.20 0.04 0.94
N LEU A 44 13.06 -0.17 0.27
CA LEU A 44 12.04 0.87 0.15
C LEU A 44 11.31 1.04 1.48
N SER A 45 11.16 2.27 1.95
CA SER A 45 10.29 2.58 3.07
C SER A 45 8.82 2.29 2.76
N VAL A 46 7.99 2.13 3.80
CA VAL A 46 6.53 1.98 3.64
C VAL A 46 5.93 3.20 2.93
N ALA A 47 6.51 4.40 3.14
CA ALA A 47 6.10 5.62 2.45
C ALA A 47 6.38 5.55 0.94
N GLU A 48 7.57 5.10 0.52
CA GLU A 48 7.90 4.93 -0.90
C GLU A 48 7.01 3.88 -1.59
N ILE A 49 6.70 2.79 -0.89
CA ILE A 49 5.76 1.77 -1.40
C ILE A 49 4.35 2.37 -1.55
N ALA A 50 3.91 3.20 -0.60
CA ALA A 50 2.64 3.92 -0.70
C ALA A 50 2.59 4.80 -1.95
N TRP A 51 3.60 5.63 -2.18
CA TRP A 51 3.71 6.45 -3.39
C TRP A 51 3.70 5.62 -4.68
N ARG A 52 4.47 4.54 -4.74
CA ARG A 52 4.54 3.63 -5.91
C ARG A 52 3.24 2.87 -6.17
N CYS A 53 2.40 2.71 -5.14
CA CYS A 53 1.07 2.08 -5.25
C CYS A 53 -0.07 3.12 -5.35
N ALA A 54 0.24 4.38 -5.65
CA ALA A 54 -0.72 5.47 -5.81
C ALA A 54 -1.57 5.75 -4.54
N PHE A 55 -0.97 5.61 -3.36
CA PHE A 55 -1.49 6.18 -2.13
C PHE A 55 -0.91 7.58 -1.90
N PHE A 56 -1.64 8.41 -1.18
CA PHE A 56 -1.18 9.76 -0.82
C PHE A 56 0.03 9.73 0.11
N ASP A 57 -0.07 8.86 1.12
CA ASP A 57 0.88 8.79 2.20
C ASP A 57 0.85 7.38 2.84
N ALA A 58 1.80 7.14 3.74
CA ALA A 58 1.94 5.88 4.44
C ALA A 58 0.75 5.57 5.37
N SER A 59 0.10 6.57 5.96
CA SER A 59 -1.06 6.42 6.84
C SER A 59 -2.30 5.94 6.07
N HIS A 60 -2.52 6.49 4.87
CA HIS A 60 -3.59 6.09 3.98
C HIS A 60 -3.42 4.63 3.53
N LEU A 61 -2.19 4.24 3.13
CA LEU A 61 -1.86 2.84 2.87
C LEU A 61 -2.11 1.98 4.10
N THR A 62 -1.58 2.36 5.27
CA THR A 62 -1.64 1.54 6.49
C THR A 62 -3.07 1.27 6.94
N ARG A 63 -3.97 2.27 6.86
CA ARG A 63 -5.38 2.11 7.22
C ARG A 63 -6.05 1.04 6.36
N HIS A 64 -5.93 1.15 5.04
CA HIS A 64 -6.58 0.23 4.10
C HIS A 64 -5.90 -1.14 4.06
N PHE A 65 -4.57 -1.17 4.21
CA PHE A 65 -3.82 -2.42 4.29
C PHE A 65 -4.23 -3.23 5.52
N ARG A 66 -4.37 -2.59 6.69
CA ARG A 66 -4.86 -3.25 7.90
C ARG A 66 -6.29 -3.76 7.75
N GLN A 67 -7.16 -2.98 7.11
CA GLN A 67 -8.54 -3.42 6.84
C GLN A 67 -8.59 -4.65 5.94
N ARG A 68 -7.70 -4.77 4.96
CA ARG A 68 -7.69 -5.87 3.97
C ARG A 68 -6.91 -7.11 4.41
N PHE A 69 -5.77 -6.92 5.07
CA PHE A 69 -4.81 -7.99 5.42
C PHE A 69 -4.69 -8.25 6.92
N GLY A 70 -5.41 -7.50 7.76
CA GLY A 70 -5.42 -7.69 9.22
C GLY A 70 -4.18 -7.19 9.96
N THR A 71 -3.16 -6.67 9.26
CA THR A 71 -1.89 -6.21 9.84
C THR A 71 -1.35 -4.96 9.17
N THR A 72 -0.30 -4.35 9.71
CA THR A 72 0.34 -3.17 9.10
C THR A 72 1.34 -3.58 8.01
N PRO A 73 1.63 -2.72 7.01
CA PRO A 73 2.64 -2.98 5.99
C PRO A 73 4.02 -3.35 6.56
N GLY A 74 4.44 -2.68 7.63
CA GLY A 74 5.72 -2.96 8.30
C GLY A 74 5.75 -4.34 8.94
N ALA A 75 4.71 -4.68 9.71
CA ALA A 75 4.60 -6.02 10.31
C ALA A 75 4.47 -7.12 9.25
N PHE A 76 3.77 -6.85 8.15
CA PHE A 76 3.67 -7.76 7.01
C PHE A 76 5.02 -8.05 6.34
N ARG A 77 5.89 -7.02 6.24
CA ARG A 77 7.26 -7.17 5.75
C ARG A 77 8.10 -8.01 6.70
N SER A 78 8.09 -7.70 7.99
CA SER A 78 8.85 -8.44 9.00
C SER A 78 8.42 -9.90 9.12
N SER A 79 7.13 -10.19 8.93
CA SER A 79 6.61 -11.57 8.92
C SER A 79 7.05 -12.37 7.69
N SER A 80 7.54 -11.72 6.64
CA SER A 80 8.12 -12.38 5.46
C SER A 80 9.63 -12.59 5.55
N ALA A 81 10.25 -12.20 6.67
CA ALA A 81 11.65 -12.52 6.94
C ALA A 81 11.84 -14.05 6.83
N PRO A 82 12.91 -14.51 6.17
CA PRO A 82 13.17 -15.93 6.01
C PRO A 82 13.22 -16.56 7.41
N MET A 83 12.42 -17.60 7.62
CA MET A 83 12.49 -18.45 8.79
C MET A 83 13.97 -18.80 9.03
N PRO A 84 14.57 -18.53 10.22
CA PRO A 84 15.90 -19.02 10.50
C PRO A 84 15.84 -20.54 10.45
N ILE A 85 16.57 -21.13 9.50
CA ILE A 85 16.84 -22.57 9.48
C ILE A 85 17.47 -22.92 10.83
N PRO A 86 16.81 -23.72 11.70
CA PRO A 86 17.43 -24.15 12.93
C PRO A 86 18.61 -25.05 12.57
N SER A 87 19.78 -24.73 13.14
CA SER A 87 20.99 -25.57 13.11
C SER A 87 20.75 -26.91 13.80
#